data_AF-A0A165D1H4-F1
#
_entry.id   AF-A0A165D1H4-F1
#
_cell.length_a   1.000
_cell.length_b   1.000
_cell.length_c   1.000
_cell.angle_alpha   90.00
_cell.angle_beta   90.00
_cell.angle_gamma   90.00
#
_symmetry.space_group_name_H-M   'P 1'
#
loop_
_entity.id
_entity.type
_entity.pdbx_description
1 polymer ?
#
loop_
_entity_poly.entity_id
_entity_poly.type
_entity_poly.pdbx_seq_one_letter_code
_entity_poly.pdbx_strand_id
1 'polypeptide(L)'
;MVDGTRGYYARDYSLWLGWNNIRYIIEAGLLQAGLMNRTLIIPSFVYARQCEFALNVCAAFVEMVNRGDAIGWDEWRAWPIEKQMGWKIPIGMMIDLSHLRETHAVVTMGEYLKLHNLSPDIEQGNGQWSDNTYHMPSRAIPNSWWDPPDVIRVDQQRPPFALDESDAASARAWEVREQVKEKVEGIIAGSQTNVVDWLPVQKALQGMQLDANDDESTELFLRAAGFEVLHTYEGSRGFDLIKSVVTPIKQVARMHEVHGMLEDFGTWTDEVVHLEGEVHLYRKPGNLRFTSVGNMQYFTRTVLYNLRSLPNLAALADRVDERMRERTGGRMWRAAHLRRGDFVTYGWTENSLEKHVKTVKTKLSRAPQVWHDIRDGQQAHTFDIPDAHLNPALFEGEIPLADDPFYIATDERDPEALDYIRSQGGVLIMDLLKPEDRNIVGWPLLITDILGLAEQHVMARAAYFHGYGASSVAGGVLNLRAVNGWDPRTTVVE
;
A
#
# COMPACT_ATOMS: atom_id res chain seq x y z
N MET A 1 -16.46 -9.45 -20.07
CA MET A 1 -15.91 -9.45 -18.70
C MET A 1 -17.00 -9.72 -17.66
N VAL A 2 -18.10 -8.95 -17.65
CA VAL A 2 -19.19 -9.11 -16.67
C VAL A 2 -19.86 -10.49 -16.72
N ASP A 3 -20.07 -11.05 -17.92
CA ASP A 3 -20.73 -12.37 -18.11
C ASP A 3 -19.99 -13.56 -17.46
N GLY A 4 -18.74 -13.38 -17.04
CA GLY A 4 -17.94 -14.40 -16.35
C GLY A 4 -18.00 -14.35 -14.81
N THR A 5 -18.65 -13.33 -14.24
CA THR A 5 -18.69 -13.09 -12.78
C THR A 5 -20.09 -13.27 -12.19
N ARG A 6 -20.18 -13.47 -10.87
CA ARG A 6 -21.44 -13.67 -10.11
C ARG A 6 -22.21 -12.36 -9.83
N GLY A 7 -22.05 -11.35 -10.68
CA GLY A 7 -22.51 -9.99 -10.45
C GLY A 7 -21.40 -9.04 -10.00
N TYR A 8 -21.77 -7.97 -9.33
CA TYR A 8 -20.91 -6.85 -8.98
C TYR A 8 -20.55 -6.85 -7.49
N TYR A 9 -19.39 -6.28 -7.19
CA TYR A 9 -18.97 -5.91 -5.85
C TYR A 9 -18.73 -4.41 -5.78
N ALA A 10 -19.50 -3.74 -4.93
CA ALA A 10 -19.36 -2.34 -4.61
C ALA A 10 -18.78 -2.19 -3.21
N ARG A 11 -18.18 -1.03 -2.94
CA ARG A 11 -17.75 -0.65 -1.61
C ARG A 11 -17.81 0.86 -1.47
N ASP A 12 -17.87 1.33 -0.25
CA ASP A 12 -17.68 2.75 0.02
C ASP A 12 -16.19 3.11 -0.12
N TYR A 13 -15.94 4.27 -0.73
CA TYR A 13 -14.61 4.84 -0.96
C TYR A 13 -14.49 6.19 -0.27
N SER A 14 -13.50 6.36 0.62
CA SER A 14 -13.22 7.67 1.23
C SER A 14 -12.48 8.62 0.28
N LEU A 15 -13.18 9.13 -0.74
CA LEU A 15 -12.63 9.98 -1.82
C LEU A 15 -11.93 11.27 -1.34
N TRP A 16 -12.08 11.63 -0.06
CA TRP A 16 -11.40 12.75 0.58
C TRP A 16 -9.93 12.46 0.94
N LEU A 17 -9.54 11.19 1.01
CA LEU A 17 -8.18 10.76 1.34
C LEU A 17 -7.19 11.07 0.20
N GLY A 18 -5.91 11.16 0.54
CA GLY A 18 -4.85 11.23 -0.47
C GLY A 18 -4.78 9.96 -1.33
N TRP A 19 -4.28 10.10 -2.56
CA TRP A 19 -4.30 9.04 -3.58
C TRP A 19 -3.81 7.68 -3.09
N ASN A 20 -2.68 7.59 -2.39
CA ASN A 20 -2.15 6.29 -1.96
C ASN A 20 -3.13 5.54 -1.03
N ASN A 21 -3.91 6.23 -0.20
CA ASN A 21 -4.91 5.58 0.63
C ASN A 21 -6.09 5.07 -0.22
N ILE A 22 -6.53 5.84 -1.22
CA ILE A 22 -7.54 5.38 -2.19
C ILE A 22 -7.04 4.18 -2.99
N ARG A 23 -5.79 4.22 -3.44
CA ARG A 23 -5.15 3.09 -4.10
C ARG A 23 -5.25 1.82 -3.23
N TYR A 24 -4.95 1.89 -1.94
CA TYR A 24 -5.04 0.75 -1.03
C TYR A 24 -6.48 0.24 -0.84
N ILE A 25 -7.46 1.14 -0.85
CA ILE A 25 -8.88 0.79 -0.85
C ILE A 25 -9.24 0.05 -2.15
N ILE A 26 -8.75 0.51 -3.30
CA ILE A 26 -8.95 -0.18 -4.58
C ILE A 26 -8.27 -1.56 -4.58
N GLU A 27 -7.03 -1.66 -4.10
CA GLU A 27 -6.29 -2.92 -3.99
C GLU A 27 -7.06 -3.96 -3.16
N ALA A 28 -7.54 -3.57 -1.98
CA ALA A 28 -8.39 -4.44 -1.16
C ALA A 28 -9.68 -4.82 -1.88
N GLY A 29 -10.31 -3.88 -2.60
CA GLY A 29 -11.50 -4.15 -3.40
C GLY A 29 -11.26 -5.18 -4.50
N LEU A 30 -10.10 -5.11 -5.19
CA LEU A 30 -9.73 -6.05 -6.25
C LEU A 30 -9.56 -7.47 -5.70
N LEU A 31 -8.91 -7.61 -4.54
CA LEU A 31 -8.81 -8.89 -3.85
C LEU A 31 -10.18 -9.44 -3.48
N GLN A 32 -10.99 -8.64 -2.80
CA GLN A 32 -12.31 -9.04 -2.29
C GLN A 32 -13.26 -9.46 -3.42
N ALA A 33 -13.32 -8.67 -4.49
CA ALA A 33 -14.10 -8.99 -5.68
C ALA A 33 -13.59 -10.27 -6.36
N GLY A 34 -12.27 -10.42 -6.48
CA GLY A 34 -11.63 -11.62 -7.05
C GLY A 34 -11.97 -12.89 -6.27
N LEU A 35 -11.86 -12.85 -4.94
CA LEU A 35 -12.23 -13.95 -4.06
C LEU A 35 -13.71 -14.36 -4.27
N MET A 36 -14.63 -13.41 -4.30
CA MET A 36 -16.06 -13.69 -4.50
C MET A 36 -16.46 -13.97 -5.96
N ASN A 37 -15.51 -13.95 -6.91
CA ASN A 37 -15.75 -14.00 -8.35
C ASN A 37 -16.79 -12.97 -8.82
N ARG A 38 -16.58 -11.69 -8.47
CA ARG A 38 -17.45 -10.56 -8.81
C ARG A 38 -16.69 -9.49 -9.59
N THR A 39 -17.40 -8.73 -10.42
CA THR A 39 -16.84 -7.54 -11.07
C THR A 39 -16.77 -6.39 -10.06
N LEU A 40 -15.57 -5.86 -9.80
CA LEU A 40 -15.40 -4.71 -8.90
C LEU A 40 -15.92 -3.42 -9.55
N ILE A 41 -16.70 -2.64 -8.82
CA ILE A 41 -17.06 -1.27 -9.18
C ILE A 41 -16.13 -0.30 -8.46
N ILE A 42 -15.29 0.42 -9.18
CA ILE A 42 -14.41 1.48 -8.64
C ILE A 42 -14.95 2.88 -8.94
N PRO A 43 -14.56 3.93 -8.21
CA PRO A 43 -14.96 5.31 -8.50
C PRO A 43 -14.51 5.73 -9.90
N SER A 44 -15.29 6.58 -10.58
CA SER A 44 -14.86 7.17 -11.86
C SER A 44 -13.85 8.30 -11.68
N PHE A 45 -13.78 8.86 -10.48
CA PHE A 45 -12.90 9.97 -10.14
C PHE A 45 -12.43 9.90 -8.68
N VAL A 46 -11.41 10.68 -8.38
CA VAL A 46 -10.90 10.94 -7.02
C VAL A 46 -10.67 12.43 -6.87
N TYR A 47 -10.57 12.93 -5.63
CA TYR A 47 -10.18 14.32 -5.41
C TYR A 47 -8.70 14.44 -5.11
N ALA A 48 -8.02 15.23 -5.91
CA ALA A 48 -6.69 15.71 -5.55
C ALA A 48 -6.79 16.98 -4.71
N ARG A 49 -5.92 17.09 -3.72
CA ARG A 49 -6.04 18.14 -2.67
C ARG A 49 -5.39 19.46 -3.06
N GLN A 50 -4.40 19.43 -3.95
CA GLN A 50 -3.59 20.61 -4.26
C GLN A 50 -3.14 20.62 -5.72
N CYS A 51 -2.75 21.81 -6.16
CA CYS A 51 -2.11 22.07 -7.44
C CYS A 51 -0.80 22.81 -7.22
N GLU A 52 0.15 22.66 -8.15
CA GLU A 52 1.43 23.38 -8.16
C GLU A 52 1.25 24.90 -8.39
N PHE A 53 0.19 25.28 -9.10
CA PHE A 53 -0.08 26.68 -9.48
C PHE A 53 -1.29 27.25 -8.74
N ALA A 54 -1.49 28.57 -8.89
CA ALA A 54 -2.67 29.25 -8.40
C ALA A 54 -3.96 28.60 -8.93
N LEU A 55 -5.03 28.64 -8.12
CA LEU A 55 -6.29 27.93 -8.39
C LEU A 55 -6.87 28.24 -9.78
N ASN A 56 -6.83 29.49 -10.21
CA ASN A 56 -7.34 29.90 -11.52
C ASN A 56 -6.60 29.23 -12.69
N VAL A 57 -5.32 28.90 -12.53
CA VAL A 57 -4.52 28.22 -13.56
C VAL A 57 -4.99 26.77 -13.70
N CYS A 58 -5.14 26.06 -12.58
CA CYS A 58 -5.46 24.64 -12.62
C CYS A 58 -6.94 24.38 -12.95
N ALA A 59 -7.83 25.32 -12.56
CA ALA A 59 -9.24 25.30 -12.92
C ALA A 59 -9.49 25.46 -14.42
N ALA A 60 -8.50 25.89 -15.21
CA ALA A 60 -8.59 25.90 -16.66
C ALA A 60 -8.45 24.49 -17.28
N PHE A 61 -7.91 23.52 -16.54
CA PHE A 61 -7.61 22.17 -17.05
C PHE A 61 -8.48 21.08 -16.41
N VAL A 62 -8.92 21.28 -15.18
CA VAL A 62 -9.65 20.26 -14.42
C VAL A 62 -10.70 20.89 -13.53
N GLU A 63 -11.80 20.17 -13.32
CA GLU A 63 -12.91 20.61 -12.51
C GLU A 63 -12.45 20.90 -11.07
N MET A 64 -12.59 22.17 -10.68
CA MET A 64 -12.35 22.64 -9.33
C MET A 64 -13.62 22.50 -8.52
N VAL A 65 -13.54 21.87 -7.35
CA VAL A 65 -14.69 21.66 -6.46
C VAL A 65 -14.40 22.19 -5.07
N ASN A 66 -15.42 22.65 -4.35
CA ASN A 66 -15.31 22.77 -2.91
C ASN A 66 -15.37 21.36 -2.32
N ARG A 67 -14.31 20.92 -1.64
CA ARG A 67 -14.19 19.54 -1.13
C ARG A 67 -15.30 19.22 -0.13
N GLY A 68 -15.64 20.18 0.73
CA GLY A 68 -16.69 20.00 1.73
C GLY A 68 -18.05 19.79 1.08
N ASP A 69 -18.39 20.62 0.08
CA ASP A 69 -19.65 20.47 -0.64
C ASP A 69 -19.71 19.18 -1.48
N ALA A 70 -18.58 18.80 -2.11
CA ALA A 70 -18.50 17.61 -2.96
C ALA A 70 -18.61 16.29 -2.17
N ILE A 71 -18.10 16.26 -0.94
CA ILE A 71 -18.12 15.09 -0.05
C ILE A 71 -19.31 15.14 0.92
N GLY A 72 -19.92 16.31 1.11
CA GLY A 72 -21.01 16.55 2.06
C GLY A 72 -20.55 16.76 3.51
N TRP A 73 -19.31 17.20 3.73
CA TRP A 73 -18.69 17.36 5.06
C TRP A 73 -18.22 18.80 5.29
N ASP A 74 -18.46 19.35 6.49
CA ASP A 74 -18.11 20.74 6.81
C ASP A 74 -16.70 20.91 7.42
N GLU A 75 -15.86 19.87 7.44
CA GLU A 75 -14.54 19.88 8.09
C GLU A 75 -13.66 21.09 7.70
N TRP A 76 -13.69 21.49 6.42
CA TRP A 76 -12.86 22.58 5.90
C TRP A 76 -13.59 23.93 5.80
N ARG A 77 -14.87 24.03 6.18
CA ARG A 77 -15.67 25.27 6.02
C ARG A 77 -15.03 26.49 6.68
N ALA A 78 -14.33 26.29 7.79
CA ALA A 78 -13.68 27.35 8.55
C ALA A 78 -12.34 27.80 7.96
N TRP A 79 -11.78 27.08 6.98
CA TRP A 79 -10.50 27.41 6.37
C TRP A 79 -10.67 28.45 5.26
N PRO A 80 -9.60 29.18 4.88
CA PRO A 80 -9.62 30.03 3.68
C PRO A 80 -10.08 29.25 2.44
N ILE A 81 -10.78 29.90 1.52
CA ILE A 81 -11.40 29.25 0.34
C ILE A 81 -10.37 28.44 -0.44
N GLU A 82 -9.12 28.92 -0.51
CA GLU A 82 -8.04 28.26 -1.23
C GLU A 82 -7.68 26.91 -0.64
N LYS A 83 -7.87 26.74 0.67
CA LYS A 83 -7.70 25.47 1.37
C LYS A 83 -8.98 24.62 1.37
N GLN A 84 -10.12 25.13 0.92
CA GLN A 84 -11.35 24.36 0.75
C GLN A 84 -11.42 23.69 -0.63
N MET A 85 -10.80 24.30 -1.64
CA MET A 85 -10.85 23.79 -3.00
C MET A 85 -10.06 22.49 -3.19
N GLY A 86 -10.49 21.68 -4.15
CA GLY A 86 -9.81 20.48 -4.62
C GLY A 86 -10.12 20.24 -6.10
N TRP A 87 -9.58 19.16 -6.65
CA TRP A 87 -9.62 18.88 -8.08
C TRP A 87 -10.22 17.51 -8.33
N LYS A 88 -11.30 17.44 -9.11
CA LYS A 88 -11.93 16.16 -9.48
C LYS A 88 -11.15 15.51 -10.62
N ILE A 89 -10.33 14.52 -10.28
CA ILE A 89 -9.43 13.85 -11.22
C ILE A 89 -10.08 12.56 -11.71
N PRO A 90 -10.25 12.34 -13.03
CA PRO A 90 -10.69 11.06 -13.55
C PRO A 90 -9.75 9.93 -13.11
N ILE A 91 -10.30 8.80 -12.66
CA ILE A 91 -9.52 7.68 -12.11
C ILE A 91 -8.50 7.13 -13.13
N GLY A 92 -8.84 7.17 -14.42
CA GLY A 92 -7.95 6.78 -15.52
C GLY A 92 -6.73 7.68 -15.70
N MET A 93 -6.62 8.80 -14.98
CA MET A 93 -5.40 9.61 -14.90
C MET A 93 -4.47 9.16 -13.77
N MET A 94 -4.96 8.32 -12.86
CA MET A 94 -4.22 7.82 -11.70
C MET A 94 -3.73 6.38 -11.91
N ILE A 95 -4.53 5.57 -12.61
CA ILE A 95 -4.26 4.15 -12.89
C ILE A 95 -4.42 3.82 -14.36
N ASP A 96 -3.62 2.87 -14.84
CA ASP A 96 -3.79 2.27 -16.15
C ASP A 96 -4.94 1.27 -16.12
N LEU A 97 -6.15 1.76 -16.38
CA LEU A 97 -7.37 0.94 -16.40
C LEU A 97 -7.33 -0.15 -17.47
N SER A 98 -6.67 0.10 -18.61
CA SER A 98 -6.59 -0.88 -19.70
C SER A 98 -5.79 -2.08 -19.24
N HIS A 99 -4.60 -1.85 -18.68
CA HIS A 99 -3.76 -2.91 -18.11
C HIS A 99 -4.45 -3.64 -16.95
N LEU A 100 -5.12 -2.91 -16.05
CA LEU A 100 -5.83 -3.54 -14.92
C LEU A 100 -6.91 -4.53 -15.40
N ARG A 101 -7.63 -4.18 -16.47
CA ARG A 101 -8.71 -4.98 -17.05
C ARG A 101 -8.25 -6.24 -17.77
N GLU A 102 -6.95 -6.39 -18.06
CA GLU A 102 -6.41 -7.62 -18.62
C GLU A 102 -6.41 -8.76 -17.59
N THR A 103 -6.40 -8.43 -16.30
CA THR A 103 -6.25 -9.39 -15.20
C THR A 103 -7.42 -9.38 -14.21
N HIS A 104 -8.19 -8.30 -14.14
CA HIS A 104 -9.29 -8.15 -13.20
C HIS A 104 -10.59 -7.72 -13.89
N ALA A 105 -11.71 -8.31 -13.45
CA ALA A 105 -13.03 -7.82 -13.81
C ALA A 105 -13.33 -6.54 -13.02
N VAL A 106 -13.18 -5.39 -13.67
CA VAL A 106 -13.38 -4.07 -13.07
C VAL A 106 -14.07 -3.10 -14.02
N VAL A 107 -15.02 -2.33 -13.48
CA VAL A 107 -15.71 -1.23 -14.15
C VAL A 107 -15.65 0.01 -13.27
N THR A 108 -15.68 1.20 -13.87
CA THR A 108 -15.91 2.42 -13.09
C THR A 108 -17.40 2.56 -12.77
N MET A 109 -17.73 3.33 -11.74
CA MET A 109 -19.11 3.64 -11.37
C MET A 109 -19.88 4.25 -12.55
N GLY A 110 -19.27 5.19 -13.28
CA GLY A 110 -19.87 5.81 -14.45
C GLY A 110 -20.10 4.84 -15.61
N GLU A 111 -19.25 3.82 -15.79
CA GLU A 111 -19.50 2.73 -16.74
C GLU A 111 -20.62 1.82 -16.26
N TYR A 112 -20.62 1.45 -14.97
CA TYR A 112 -21.68 0.66 -14.35
C TYR A 112 -23.06 1.34 -14.49
N LEU A 113 -23.15 2.64 -14.22
CA LEU A 113 -24.36 3.43 -14.41
C LEU A 113 -24.83 3.41 -15.87
N LYS A 114 -23.91 3.60 -16.83
CA LYS A 114 -24.24 3.51 -18.27
C LYS A 114 -24.76 2.14 -18.67
N LEU A 115 -24.16 1.06 -18.15
CA LEU A 115 -24.60 -0.32 -18.42
C LEU A 115 -26.06 -0.55 -17.95
N HIS A 116 -26.51 0.20 -16.94
CA HIS A 116 -27.86 0.15 -16.40
C HIS A 116 -28.77 1.29 -16.90
N ASN A 117 -28.40 1.96 -18.00
CA ASN A 117 -29.15 3.08 -18.59
C ASN A 117 -29.37 4.27 -17.63
N LEU A 118 -28.44 4.50 -16.71
CA LEU A 118 -28.41 5.65 -15.80
C LEU A 118 -27.36 6.66 -16.25
N SER A 119 -27.57 7.95 -15.92
CA SER A 119 -26.58 8.99 -16.20
C SER A 119 -25.37 8.82 -15.27
N PRO A 120 -24.12 8.87 -15.77
CA PRO A 120 -22.92 8.94 -14.93
C PRO A 120 -22.91 10.10 -13.93
N ASP A 121 -23.64 11.18 -14.23
CA ASP A 121 -23.64 12.40 -13.41
C ASP A 121 -24.30 12.21 -12.04
N ILE A 122 -24.98 11.08 -11.82
CA ILE A 122 -25.58 10.74 -10.51
C ILE A 122 -24.59 10.04 -9.58
N GLU A 123 -23.37 9.71 -10.02
CA GLU A 123 -22.32 9.15 -9.16
C GLU A 123 -22.09 10.06 -7.95
N GLN A 124 -22.21 9.51 -6.76
CA GLN A 124 -22.09 10.30 -5.54
C GLN A 124 -20.67 10.83 -5.35
N GLY A 125 -20.59 12.14 -5.10
CA GLY A 125 -19.33 12.84 -4.89
C GLY A 125 -18.54 12.35 -3.68
N ASN A 126 -19.18 11.73 -2.69
CA ASN A 126 -18.54 11.24 -1.47
C ASN A 126 -17.98 9.80 -1.59
N GLY A 127 -18.20 9.12 -2.72
CA GLY A 127 -17.75 7.75 -2.96
C GLY A 127 -18.56 6.65 -2.29
N GLN A 128 -19.73 6.98 -1.72
CA GLN A 128 -20.63 6.01 -1.12
C GLN A 128 -21.54 5.36 -2.18
N TRP A 129 -21.89 4.09 -1.93
CA TRP A 129 -22.95 3.44 -2.68
C TRP A 129 -24.33 3.91 -2.19
N SER A 130 -25.31 4.02 -3.10
CA SER A 130 -26.66 4.44 -2.74
C SER A 130 -27.73 3.74 -3.58
N ASP A 131 -28.39 2.75 -2.97
CA ASP A 131 -29.54 2.06 -3.57
C ASP A 131 -30.64 3.04 -4.02
N ASN A 132 -30.86 4.10 -3.24
CA ASN A 132 -31.86 5.13 -3.56
C ASN A 132 -31.48 5.98 -4.77
N THR A 133 -30.20 6.39 -4.87
CA THR A 133 -29.72 7.24 -5.97
C THR A 133 -29.65 6.46 -7.27
N TYR A 134 -29.21 5.20 -7.18
CA TYR A 134 -28.99 4.36 -8.35
C TYR A 134 -30.22 3.52 -8.71
N HIS A 135 -31.28 3.55 -7.89
CA HIS A 135 -32.49 2.74 -8.05
C HIS A 135 -32.20 1.24 -8.26
N MET A 136 -31.14 0.75 -7.62
CA MET A 136 -30.67 -0.62 -7.74
C MET A 136 -30.44 -1.18 -6.33
N PRO A 137 -31.19 -2.22 -5.92
CA PRO A 137 -31.01 -2.81 -4.61
C PRO A 137 -29.66 -3.50 -4.53
N SER A 138 -28.95 -3.31 -3.41
CA SER A 138 -27.73 -4.04 -3.11
C SER A 138 -27.91 -4.87 -1.84
N ARG A 139 -27.11 -5.93 -1.72
CA ARG A 139 -26.96 -6.65 -0.46
C ARG A 139 -25.77 -6.09 0.30
N ALA A 140 -26.08 -5.30 1.33
CA ALA A 140 -25.08 -4.70 2.20
C ALA A 140 -24.34 -5.75 3.04
N ILE A 141 -23.03 -5.56 3.18
CA ILE A 141 -22.16 -6.09 4.22
C ILE A 141 -21.91 -4.92 5.18
N PRO A 142 -22.65 -4.83 6.28
CA PRO A 142 -22.42 -3.80 7.29
C PRO A 142 -20.98 -3.87 7.82
N ASN A 143 -20.39 -2.73 8.16
CA ASN A 143 -19.03 -2.67 8.72
C ASN A 143 -18.90 -3.56 9.98
N SER A 144 -19.94 -3.59 10.82
CA SER A 144 -20.00 -4.45 12.02
C SER A 144 -19.99 -5.96 11.72
N TRP A 145 -20.30 -6.37 10.49
CA TRP A 145 -20.18 -7.77 10.02
C TRP A 145 -18.83 -8.02 9.36
N TRP A 146 -18.25 -7.01 8.72
CA TRP A 146 -16.92 -7.10 8.14
C TRP A 146 -15.85 -7.22 9.23
N ASP A 147 -15.95 -6.36 10.25
CA ASP A 147 -14.99 -6.22 11.34
C ASP A 147 -15.68 -6.24 12.73
N PRO A 148 -16.34 -7.35 13.10
CA PRO A 148 -16.87 -7.49 14.45
C PRO A 148 -15.74 -7.56 15.48
N PRO A 149 -16.01 -7.20 16.75
CA PRO A 149 -15.08 -7.46 17.84
C PRO A 149 -14.65 -8.93 17.85
N ASP A 150 -13.38 -9.18 18.16
CA ASP A 150 -12.79 -10.51 18.29
C ASP A 150 -12.74 -11.36 17.02
N VAL A 151 -13.03 -10.78 15.85
CA VAL A 151 -12.87 -11.46 14.55
C VAL A 151 -11.61 -11.03 13.83
N ILE A 152 -10.84 -12.03 13.42
CA ILE A 152 -9.68 -11.91 12.55
C ILE A 152 -10.13 -12.34 11.16
N ARG A 153 -10.42 -11.34 10.32
CA ARG A 153 -10.87 -11.55 8.94
C ARG A 153 -9.77 -12.15 8.08
N VAL A 154 -10.07 -13.27 7.42
CA VAL A 154 -9.19 -13.93 6.46
C VAL A 154 -9.85 -14.09 5.08
N ASP A 155 -9.06 -14.46 4.07
CA ASP A 155 -9.55 -14.77 2.72
C ASP A 155 -10.54 -15.94 2.72
N GLN A 156 -10.15 -17.07 3.30
CA GLN A 156 -10.97 -18.27 3.43
C GLN A 156 -10.59 -19.05 4.70
N GLN A 157 -11.53 -19.76 5.30
CA GLN A 157 -11.23 -20.67 6.39
C GLN A 157 -10.54 -21.92 5.83
N ARG A 158 -9.52 -22.41 6.56
CA ARG A 158 -8.95 -23.72 6.24
C ARG A 158 -9.91 -24.82 6.70
N PRO A 159 -9.90 -25.97 6.01
CA PRO A 159 -10.62 -27.14 6.49
C PRO A 159 -10.23 -27.48 7.94
N PRO A 160 -11.13 -28.13 8.70
CA PRO A 160 -10.84 -28.60 10.04
C PRO A 160 -9.51 -29.34 10.08
N PHE A 161 -8.65 -28.94 11.01
CA PHE A 161 -7.36 -29.59 11.17
C PHE A 161 -7.55 -31.01 11.69
N ALA A 162 -6.99 -31.99 10.99
CA ALA A 162 -7.00 -33.39 11.37
C ALA A 162 -5.55 -33.86 11.50
N LEU A 163 -5.25 -34.53 12.62
CA LEU A 163 -3.95 -35.14 12.85
C LEU A 163 -3.88 -36.50 12.17
N ASP A 164 -2.72 -36.80 11.58
CA ASP A 164 -2.45 -38.13 11.07
C ASP A 164 -2.01 -39.03 12.23
N GLU A 165 -2.88 -39.94 12.66
CA GLU A 165 -2.59 -40.87 13.76
C GLU A 165 -1.41 -41.82 13.46
N SER A 166 -1.04 -41.97 12.19
CA SER A 166 0.10 -42.81 11.76
C SER A 166 1.44 -42.07 11.78
N ASP A 167 1.42 -40.74 11.92
CA ASP A 167 2.61 -39.90 11.94
C ASP A 167 3.07 -39.62 13.38
N ALA A 168 4.35 -39.88 13.65
CA ALA A 168 4.96 -39.67 14.96
C ALA A 168 4.98 -38.19 15.37
N ALA A 169 5.14 -37.27 14.42
CA ALA A 169 5.12 -35.84 14.71
C ALA A 169 3.71 -35.38 15.11
N SER A 170 2.68 -35.88 14.43
CA SER A 170 1.27 -35.65 14.76
C SER A 170 0.89 -36.21 16.14
N ALA A 171 1.33 -37.42 16.49
CA ALA A 171 1.12 -38.00 17.82
C ALA A 171 1.78 -37.13 18.91
N ARG A 172 3.01 -36.66 18.66
CA ARG A 172 3.71 -35.76 19.58
C ARG A 172 3.01 -34.41 19.71
N ALA A 173 2.56 -33.82 18.61
CA ALA A 173 1.82 -32.56 18.59
C ALA A 173 0.52 -32.66 19.40
N TRP A 174 -0.20 -33.78 19.29
CA TRP A 174 -1.36 -34.07 20.13
C TRP A 174 -1.00 -34.10 21.61
N GLU A 175 0.04 -34.84 21.98
CA GLU A 175 0.46 -35.02 23.38
C GLU A 175 0.74 -33.68 24.08
N VAL A 176 1.42 -32.76 23.39
CA VAL A 176 1.86 -31.48 23.97
C VAL A 176 0.90 -30.32 23.75
N ARG A 177 -0.24 -30.54 23.07
CA ARG A 177 -1.14 -29.48 22.60
C ARG A 177 -1.61 -28.52 23.69
N GLU A 178 -1.91 -29.00 24.89
CA GLU A 178 -2.38 -28.14 26.00
C GLU A 178 -1.25 -27.27 26.54
N GLN A 179 -0.01 -27.77 26.57
CA GLN A 179 1.16 -26.99 26.97
C GLN A 179 1.49 -25.91 25.93
N VAL A 180 1.39 -26.27 24.64
CA VAL A 180 1.54 -25.32 23.53
C VAL A 180 0.46 -24.24 23.62
N LYS A 181 -0.79 -24.65 23.87
CA LYS A 181 -1.93 -23.74 24.07
C LYS A 181 -1.69 -22.76 25.20
N GLU A 182 -1.36 -23.23 26.39
CA GLU A 182 -1.05 -22.36 27.53
C GLU A 182 0.09 -21.39 27.21
N LYS A 183 1.16 -21.87 26.54
CA LYS A 183 2.30 -21.04 26.19
C LYS A 183 1.93 -19.92 25.23
N VAL A 184 1.21 -20.23 24.16
CA VAL A 184 0.83 -19.26 23.12
C VAL A 184 -0.25 -18.31 23.63
N GLU A 185 -1.22 -18.79 24.42
CA GLU A 185 -2.20 -17.93 25.10
C GLU A 185 -1.52 -16.91 26.02
N GLY A 186 -0.46 -17.31 26.74
CA GLY A 186 0.34 -16.39 27.54
C GLY A 186 1.03 -15.28 26.72
N ILE A 187 1.42 -15.57 25.48
CA ILE A 187 1.99 -14.56 24.57
C ILE A 187 0.88 -13.63 24.07
N ILE A 188 -0.28 -14.17 23.67
CA ILE A 188 -1.40 -13.37 23.18
C ILE A 188 -1.94 -12.46 24.30
N ALA A 189 -2.07 -12.96 25.53
CA ALA A 189 -2.51 -12.17 26.68
C ALA A 189 -1.57 -11.01 27.03
N GLY A 190 -0.28 -11.11 26.67
CA GLY A 190 0.70 -10.02 26.77
C GLY A 190 0.72 -9.05 25.59
N SER A 191 -0.04 -9.35 24.52
CA SER A 191 -0.14 -8.52 23.31
C SER A 191 -1.28 -7.51 23.42
N GLN A 192 -1.18 -6.43 22.66
CA GLN A 192 -2.29 -5.46 22.48
C GLN A 192 -3.32 -5.93 21.44
N THR A 193 -3.03 -7.01 20.71
CA THR A 193 -3.85 -7.54 19.62
C THR A 193 -4.11 -9.03 19.80
N ASN A 194 -5.23 -9.53 19.28
CA ASN A 194 -5.58 -10.96 19.25
C ASN A 194 -4.73 -11.79 18.25
N VAL A 195 -3.73 -11.15 17.63
CA VAL A 195 -2.72 -11.80 16.80
C VAL A 195 -1.33 -11.58 17.39
N VAL A 196 -0.43 -12.54 17.19
CA VAL A 196 0.98 -12.45 17.58
C VAL A 196 1.87 -12.81 16.41
N ASP A 197 3.04 -12.19 16.32
CA ASP A 197 3.98 -12.48 15.24
C ASP A 197 4.61 -13.87 15.39
N TRP A 198 4.96 -14.48 14.26
CA TRP A 198 5.48 -15.83 14.18
C TRP A 198 6.76 -16.07 14.97
N LEU A 199 7.75 -15.18 14.84
CA LEU A 199 9.09 -15.41 15.40
C LEU A 199 9.10 -15.54 16.94
N PRO A 200 8.41 -14.68 17.72
CA PRO A 200 8.24 -14.89 19.15
C PRO A 200 7.60 -16.25 19.50
N VAL A 201 6.61 -16.69 18.74
CA VAL A 201 5.92 -17.97 18.95
C VAL A 201 6.85 -19.14 18.65
N GLN A 202 7.52 -19.14 17.50
CA GLN A 202 8.47 -20.17 17.11
C GLN A 202 9.58 -20.34 18.17
N LYS A 203 10.17 -19.23 18.63
CA LYS A 203 11.18 -19.25 19.71
C LYS A 203 10.62 -19.81 21.02
N ALA A 204 9.37 -19.51 21.34
CA ALA A 204 8.72 -20.04 22.54
C ALA A 204 8.55 -21.57 22.47
N LEU A 205 8.18 -22.11 21.31
CA LEU A 205 8.05 -23.55 21.09
C LEU A 205 9.41 -24.26 21.10
N GLN A 206 10.44 -23.66 20.50
CA GLN A 206 11.83 -24.15 20.61
C GLN A 206 12.30 -24.20 22.07
N GLY A 207 11.94 -23.20 22.87
CA GLY A 207 12.21 -23.17 24.31
C GLY A 207 11.52 -24.28 25.11
N MET A 208 10.47 -24.89 24.57
CA MET A 208 9.80 -26.07 25.12
C MET A 208 10.45 -27.39 24.69
N GLN A 209 11.60 -27.34 24.00
CA GLN A 209 12.29 -28.50 23.43
C GLN A 209 11.43 -29.25 22.39
N LEU A 210 10.55 -28.53 21.69
CA LEU A 210 9.81 -29.05 20.55
C LEU A 210 10.64 -28.84 19.27
N ASP A 211 10.49 -29.75 18.31
CA ASP A 211 11.14 -29.66 16.99
C ASP A 211 10.44 -28.60 16.12
N ALA A 212 10.56 -27.34 16.51
CA ALA A 212 10.01 -26.17 15.83
C ALA A 212 11.11 -25.44 15.04
N ASN A 213 11.95 -26.22 14.34
CA ASN A 213 13.10 -25.70 13.59
C ASN A 213 12.73 -25.24 12.17
N ASP A 214 11.64 -25.78 11.64
CA ASP A 214 11.07 -25.38 10.35
C ASP A 214 9.61 -24.94 10.49
N ASP A 215 9.08 -24.37 9.42
CA ASP A 215 7.75 -23.78 9.38
C ASP A 215 6.62 -24.81 9.45
N GLU A 216 6.81 -25.97 8.84
CA GLU A 216 5.79 -27.04 8.77
C GLU A 216 5.61 -27.68 10.15
N SER A 217 6.71 -28.02 10.82
CA SER A 217 6.70 -28.58 12.16
C SER A 217 6.13 -27.60 13.18
N THR A 218 6.49 -26.31 13.08
CA THR A 218 5.94 -25.26 13.95
C THR A 218 4.43 -25.09 13.75
N GLU A 219 3.96 -25.07 12.49
CA GLU A 219 2.54 -25.00 12.17
C GLU A 219 1.76 -26.21 12.69
N LEU A 220 2.33 -27.42 12.60
CA LEU A 220 1.71 -28.64 13.13
C LEU A 220 1.38 -28.52 14.63
N PHE A 221 2.35 -28.08 15.45
CA PHE A 221 2.14 -27.90 16.89
C PHE A 221 1.08 -26.83 17.19
N LEU A 222 1.11 -25.72 16.45
CA LEU A 222 0.14 -24.63 16.62
C LEU A 222 -1.28 -25.06 16.26
N ARG A 223 -1.45 -25.77 15.14
CA ARG A 223 -2.77 -26.21 14.71
C ARG A 223 -3.34 -27.29 15.62
N ALA A 224 -2.50 -28.21 16.12
CA ALA A 224 -2.89 -29.20 17.13
C ALA A 224 -3.38 -28.53 18.44
N ALA A 225 -2.84 -27.36 18.78
CA ALA A 225 -3.20 -26.57 19.95
C ALA A 225 -4.39 -25.60 19.73
N GLY A 226 -4.99 -25.58 18.54
CA GLY A 226 -6.15 -24.75 18.23
C GLY A 226 -5.83 -23.33 17.75
N PHE A 227 -4.64 -23.11 17.20
CA PHE A 227 -4.26 -21.85 16.54
C PHE A 227 -4.17 -22.00 15.04
N GLU A 228 -4.40 -20.91 14.32
CA GLU A 228 -4.22 -20.83 12.87
C GLU A 228 -3.00 -19.97 12.54
N VAL A 229 -2.27 -20.38 11.50
CA VAL A 229 -1.14 -19.63 10.96
C VAL A 229 -1.64 -18.77 9.81
N LEU A 230 -1.42 -17.47 9.93
CA LEU A 230 -1.91 -16.47 9.00
C LEU A 230 -0.73 -15.81 8.29
N HIS A 231 -0.87 -15.56 7.01
CA HIS A 231 0.10 -14.84 6.20
C HIS A 231 -0.36 -13.41 5.98
N THR A 232 0.58 -12.47 6.05
CA THR A 232 0.32 -11.05 5.79
C THR A 232 1.65 -10.34 5.50
N TYR A 233 1.67 -9.01 5.61
CA TYR A 233 2.84 -8.19 5.36
C TYR A 233 3.26 -7.42 6.61
N GLU A 234 4.56 -7.16 6.69
CA GLU A 234 5.16 -6.35 7.74
C GLU A 234 4.65 -4.91 7.65
N GLY A 235 4.24 -4.37 8.80
CA GLY A 235 3.95 -2.95 8.94
C GLY A 235 5.23 -2.15 9.19
N SER A 236 5.09 -0.90 9.61
CA SER A 236 6.23 -0.08 10.05
C SER A 236 5.92 0.58 11.38
N ARG A 237 6.89 0.58 12.31
CA ARG A 237 6.76 1.13 13.67
C ARG A 237 5.55 0.59 14.47
N GLY A 238 5.15 -0.65 14.21
CA GLY A 238 3.96 -1.25 14.85
C GLY A 238 2.62 -0.77 14.28
N PHE A 239 2.62 -0.06 13.14
CA PHE A 239 1.41 0.36 12.44
C PHE A 239 1.40 -0.13 10.99
N ASP A 240 0.20 -0.39 10.47
CA ASP A 240 -0.02 -0.83 9.09
C ASP A 240 -0.33 0.35 8.14
N LEU A 241 0.30 1.52 8.33
CA LEU A 241 0.06 2.71 7.49
C LEU A 241 0.89 2.73 6.19
N ILE A 242 2.03 2.03 6.17
CA ILE A 242 2.89 1.93 4.99
C ILE A 242 2.22 1.14 3.86
N LYS A 243 1.47 0.08 4.22
CA LYS A 243 0.72 -0.81 3.31
C LYS A 243 1.54 -1.42 2.15
N SER A 244 2.86 -1.54 2.34
CA SER A 244 3.69 -2.27 1.38
C SER A 244 3.40 -3.77 1.45
N VAL A 245 3.60 -4.45 0.31
CA VAL A 245 3.39 -5.91 0.19
C VAL A 245 4.70 -6.67 -0.08
N VAL A 246 5.86 -6.07 0.19
CA VAL A 246 7.16 -6.62 -0.22
C VAL A 246 7.86 -7.43 0.86
N THR A 247 7.40 -7.34 2.11
CA THR A 247 7.94 -8.08 3.24
C THR A 247 6.86 -9.00 3.80
N PRO A 248 6.70 -10.22 3.25
CA PRO A 248 5.73 -11.18 3.78
C PRO A 248 6.16 -11.63 5.19
N ILE A 249 5.16 -11.79 6.07
CA ILE A 249 5.33 -12.30 7.44
C ILE A 249 4.24 -13.30 7.78
N LYS A 250 4.47 -14.06 8.85
CA LYS A 250 3.47 -14.93 9.47
C LYS A 250 3.02 -14.38 10.81
N GLN A 251 1.75 -14.58 11.12
CA GLN A 251 1.12 -14.29 12.41
C GLN A 251 0.34 -15.52 12.88
N VAL A 252 0.07 -15.59 14.17
CA VAL A 252 -0.68 -16.69 14.82
C VAL A 252 -1.91 -16.10 15.49
N ALA A 253 -3.04 -16.79 15.34
CA ALA A 253 -4.36 -16.40 15.85
C ALA A 253 -5.09 -17.60 16.43
N ARG A 254 -6.07 -17.40 17.31
CA ARG A 254 -6.93 -18.49 17.79
C ARG A 254 -7.86 -18.93 16.66
N MET A 255 -8.00 -20.24 16.41
CA MET A 255 -8.83 -20.73 15.29
C MET A 255 -10.28 -20.23 15.35
N HIS A 256 -10.87 -20.12 16.54
CA HIS A 256 -12.27 -19.69 16.69
C HIS A 256 -12.50 -18.19 16.42
N GLU A 257 -11.42 -17.39 16.41
CA GLU A 257 -11.44 -15.96 16.06
C GLU A 257 -11.23 -15.76 14.55
N VAL A 258 -10.85 -16.80 13.80
CA VAL A 258 -10.53 -16.70 12.37
C VAL A 258 -11.78 -16.94 11.52
N HIS A 259 -12.25 -15.90 10.84
CA HIS A 259 -13.46 -15.97 9.99
C HIS A 259 -13.13 -15.57 8.57
N GLY A 260 -13.42 -16.49 7.65
CA GLY A 260 -13.12 -16.32 6.24
C GLY A 260 -14.21 -15.54 5.52
N MET A 261 -13.78 -14.64 4.65
CA MET A 261 -14.68 -13.82 3.85
C MET A 261 -15.54 -14.65 2.91
N LEU A 262 -14.97 -15.72 2.33
CA LEU A 262 -15.70 -16.59 1.41
C LEU A 262 -16.82 -17.37 2.08
N GLU A 263 -16.60 -17.83 3.31
CA GLU A 263 -17.60 -18.53 4.10
C GLU A 263 -18.77 -17.61 4.46
N ASP A 264 -18.46 -16.37 4.87
CA ASP A 264 -19.49 -15.41 5.30
C ASP A 264 -20.28 -14.82 4.12
N PHE A 265 -19.61 -14.50 3.00
CA PHE A 265 -20.16 -13.67 1.92
C PHE A 265 -20.08 -14.29 0.53
N GLY A 266 -19.20 -15.27 0.30
CA GLY A 266 -18.88 -15.78 -1.04
C GLY A 266 -20.00 -16.57 -1.72
N THR A 267 -21.02 -16.99 -0.97
CA THR A 267 -22.20 -17.72 -1.49
C THR A 267 -23.34 -16.81 -1.92
N TRP A 268 -23.25 -15.50 -1.66
CA TRP A 268 -24.30 -14.55 -2.00
C TRP A 268 -24.43 -14.42 -3.51
N THR A 269 -25.65 -14.47 -4.02
CA THR A 269 -25.97 -14.46 -5.47
C THR A 269 -26.63 -13.16 -5.92
N ASP A 270 -26.78 -12.20 -5.01
CA ASP A 270 -27.33 -10.87 -5.28
C ASP A 270 -26.53 -10.16 -6.38
N GLU A 271 -27.21 -9.38 -7.21
CA GLU A 271 -26.59 -8.70 -8.35
C GLU A 271 -25.47 -7.77 -7.90
N VAL A 272 -25.71 -6.97 -6.85
CA VAL A 272 -24.71 -6.14 -6.21
C VAL A 272 -24.54 -6.59 -4.76
N VAL A 273 -23.30 -6.88 -4.38
CA VAL A 273 -22.90 -7.00 -2.96
C VAL A 273 -22.09 -5.75 -2.62
N HIS A 274 -22.47 -5.06 -1.55
CA HIS A 274 -21.92 -3.75 -1.17
C HIS A 274 -21.26 -3.81 0.21
N LEU A 275 -19.97 -3.50 0.30
CA LEU A 275 -19.30 -3.31 1.60
C LEU A 275 -19.48 -1.87 2.10
N GLU A 276 -20.22 -1.73 3.21
CA GLU A 276 -20.55 -0.45 3.82
C GLU A 276 -19.42 0.12 4.68
N GLY A 277 -19.21 1.43 4.56
CA GLY A 277 -18.36 2.21 5.44
C GLY A 277 -16.86 2.08 5.19
N GLU A 278 -16.10 2.76 6.05
CA GLU A 278 -14.65 2.83 5.93
C GLU A 278 -13.98 1.67 6.69
N VAL A 279 -13.14 0.90 5.99
CA VAL A 279 -12.46 -0.31 6.49
C VAL A 279 -10.94 -0.33 6.22
N HIS A 280 -10.35 0.75 5.70
CA HIS A 280 -8.92 0.79 5.36
C HIS A 280 -7.99 1.00 6.57
N LEU A 281 -8.46 1.76 7.57
CA LEU A 281 -7.61 2.27 8.64
C LEU A 281 -7.26 1.14 9.62
N TYR A 282 -6.00 1.05 10.04
CA TYR A 282 -5.50 0.03 10.97
C TYR A 282 -5.79 -1.43 10.58
N ARG A 283 -5.89 -1.71 9.27
CA ARG A 283 -6.00 -3.07 8.74
C ARG A 283 -4.74 -3.48 7.99
N LYS A 284 -4.54 -4.77 7.80
CA LYS A 284 -3.45 -5.29 6.95
C LYS A 284 -3.74 -4.99 5.47
N PRO A 285 -2.71 -5.00 4.58
CA PRO A 285 -2.94 -4.91 3.14
C PRO A 285 -3.97 -5.95 2.67
N GLY A 286 -4.89 -5.54 1.81
CA GLY A 286 -6.04 -6.35 1.40
C GLY A 286 -7.25 -6.29 2.35
N ASN A 287 -7.13 -5.59 3.49
CA ASN A 287 -8.10 -5.52 4.58
C ASN A 287 -8.45 -6.89 5.21
N LEU A 288 -7.56 -7.87 5.08
CA LEU A 288 -7.66 -9.21 5.63
C LEU A 288 -6.27 -9.84 5.76
N ARG A 289 -6.20 -11.03 6.35
CA ARG A 289 -5.01 -11.91 6.32
C ARG A 289 -5.27 -13.13 5.44
N PHE A 290 -4.22 -13.82 5.04
CA PHE A 290 -4.34 -14.98 4.16
C PHE A 290 -4.12 -16.27 4.94
N THR A 291 -4.95 -17.29 4.71
CA THR A 291 -4.69 -18.65 5.17
C THR A 291 -3.94 -19.50 4.15
N SER A 292 -3.74 -18.95 2.93
CA SER A 292 -2.99 -19.58 1.84
C SER A 292 -1.91 -18.63 1.29
N VAL A 293 -0.68 -19.15 1.16
CA VAL A 293 0.41 -18.44 0.48
C VAL A 293 0.03 -18.11 -0.98
N GLY A 294 -0.71 -18.98 -1.67
CA GLY A 294 -1.12 -18.75 -3.05
C GLY A 294 -2.01 -17.52 -3.21
N ASN A 295 -2.98 -17.32 -2.30
CA ASN A 295 -3.85 -16.14 -2.32
C ASN A 295 -3.10 -14.87 -1.90
N MET A 296 -2.16 -14.99 -0.95
CA MET A 296 -1.27 -13.87 -0.61
C MET A 296 -0.46 -13.44 -1.83
N GLN A 297 0.18 -14.39 -2.53
CA GLN A 297 0.98 -14.11 -3.73
C GLN A 297 0.13 -13.57 -4.89
N TYR A 298 -1.10 -14.04 -5.05
CA TYR A 298 -2.05 -13.45 -6.00
C TYR A 298 -2.27 -11.97 -5.68
N PHE A 299 -2.54 -11.64 -4.42
CA PHE A 299 -2.68 -10.25 -3.98
C PHE A 299 -1.39 -9.44 -4.16
N THR A 300 -0.22 -10.02 -3.84
CA THR A 300 1.08 -9.39 -4.10
C THR A 300 1.21 -9.02 -5.58
N ARG A 301 0.87 -9.94 -6.50
CA ARG A 301 0.89 -9.66 -7.94
C ARG A 301 -0.09 -8.57 -8.34
N THR A 302 -1.28 -8.55 -7.74
CA THR A 302 -2.26 -7.48 -7.98
C THR A 302 -1.70 -6.11 -7.64
N VAL A 303 -1.10 -5.94 -6.47
CA VAL A 303 -0.55 -4.66 -5.99
C VAL A 303 0.69 -4.24 -6.76
N LEU A 304 1.58 -5.18 -7.08
CA LEU A 304 2.89 -4.89 -7.66
C LEU A 304 2.86 -4.79 -9.19
N TYR A 305 2.05 -5.62 -9.87
CA TYR A 305 2.09 -5.77 -11.31
C TYR A 305 0.79 -5.45 -12.02
N ASN A 306 -0.37 -5.52 -11.38
CA ASN A 306 -1.66 -5.35 -12.09
C ASN A 306 -2.27 -3.96 -11.88
N LEU A 307 -2.18 -3.40 -10.67
CA LEU A 307 -2.59 -2.02 -10.40
C LEU A 307 -1.41 -1.06 -10.63
N ARG A 308 -1.22 -0.67 -11.89
CA ARG A 308 -0.13 0.23 -12.31
C ARG A 308 -0.62 1.67 -12.43
N SER A 309 0.27 2.61 -12.13
CA SER A 309 0.11 3.99 -12.55
C SER A 309 0.36 4.13 -14.06
N LEU A 310 0.07 5.30 -14.64
CA LEU A 310 0.28 5.55 -16.06
C LEU A 310 1.74 5.34 -16.51
N PRO A 311 1.99 4.69 -17.68
CA PRO A 311 3.33 4.48 -18.22
C PRO A 311 4.15 5.78 -18.38
N ASN A 312 3.47 6.89 -18.69
CA ASN A 312 4.11 8.19 -18.88
C ASN A 312 4.79 8.72 -17.60
N LEU A 313 4.34 8.30 -16.42
CA LEU A 313 4.99 8.68 -15.15
C LEU A 313 6.35 8.00 -14.99
N ALA A 314 6.45 6.73 -15.40
CA ALA A 314 7.73 6.01 -15.43
C ALA A 314 8.69 6.63 -16.46
N ALA A 315 8.17 6.98 -17.65
CA ALA A 315 8.96 7.65 -18.69
C ALA A 315 9.47 9.03 -18.25
N LEU A 316 8.68 9.78 -17.46
CA LEU A 316 9.14 11.01 -16.84
C LEU A 316 10.25 10.75 -15.81
N ALA A 317 10.11 9.69 -15.01
CA ALA A 317 11.10 9.33 -14.02
C ALA A 317 12.45 8.93 -14.65
N ASP A 318 12.47 8.34 -15.85
CA ASP A 318 13.71 8.09 -16.61
C ASP A 318 14.47 9.40 -16.88
N ARG A 319 13.78 10.46 -17.32
CA ARG A 319 14.40 11.78 -17.57
C ARG A 319 14.94 12.43 -16.31
N VAL A 320 14.26 12.24 -15.19
CA VAL A 320 14.70 12.76 -13.90
C VAL A 320 15.91 11.98 -13.38
N ASP A 321 15.94 10.66 -13.56
CA ASP A 321 17.09 9.80 -13.24
C ASP A 321 18.34 10.18 -14.04
N GLU A 322 18.22 10.40 -15.36
CA GLU A 322 19.31 10.92 -16.20
C GLU A 322 19.93 12.19 -15.60
N ARG A 323 19.09 13.16 -15.21
CA ARG A 323 19.55 14.44 -14.64
C ARG A 323 20.12 14.29 -13.23
N MET A 324 19.60 13.37 -12.41
CA MET A 324 20.21 13.06 -11.12
C MET A 324 21.60 12.43 -11.27
N ARG A 325 21.81 11.60 -12.31
CA ARG A 325 23.13 11.08 -12.64
C ARG A 325 24.08 12.19 -13.09
N GLU A 326 23.61 13.15 -13.89
CA GLU A 326 24.41 14.33 -14.24
C GLU A 326 24.85 15.12 -12.99
N ARG A 327 23.95 15.32 -12.02
CA ARG A 327 24.25 16.00 -10.74
C ARG A 327 25.28 15.26 -9.88
N THR A 328 25.41 13.96 -10.06
CA THR A 328 26.33 13.08 -9.32
C THR A 328 27.52 12.64 -10.19
N GLY A 329 27.78 13.35 -11.29
CA GLY A 329 28.94 13.06 -12.16
C GLY A 329 28.91 11.67 -12.79
N GLY A 330 27.72 11.11 -13.03
CA GLY A 330 27.50 9.79 -13.63
C GLY A 330 27.30 8.66 -12.61
N ARG A 331 27.55 8.91 -11.31
CA ARG A 331 27.35 7.92 -10.25
C ARG A 331 25.89 7.55 -10.09
N MET A 332 25.63 6.45 -9.39
CA MET A 332 24.32 6.22 -8.83
C MET A 332 24.01 7.27 -7.74
N TRP A 333 22.74 7.51 -7.46
CA TRP A 333 22.31 8.57 -6.54
C TRP A 333 21.36 8.04 -5.46
N ARG A 334 21.11 8.88 -4.45
CA ARG A 334 20.34 8.54 -3.24
C ARG A 334 19.06 9.38 -3.19
N ALA A 335 17.99 8.81 -2.63
CA ALA A 335 16.71 9.48 -2.51
C ALA A 335 16.16 9.43 -1.09
N ALA A 336 15.41 10.46 -0.71
CA ALA A 336 14.60 10.44 0.49
C ALA A 336 13.18 10.97 0.27
N HIS A 337 12.24 10.46 1.07
CA HIS A 337 10.93 11.06 1.21
C HIS A 337 10.81 11.75 2.57
N LEU A 338 10.71 13.08 2.57
CA LEU A 338 10.57 13.92 3.76
C LEU A 338 9.12 14.35 3.90
N ARG A 339 8.35 13.61 4.71
CA ARG A 339 6.94 13.92 5.00
C ARG A 339 6.84 15.04 6.03
N ARG A 340 6.23 16.16 5.67
CA ARG A 340 6.01 17.35 6.50
C ARG A 340 4.50 17.60 6.63
N GLY A 341 3.98 18.71 6.10
CA GLY A 341 2.54 18.99 6.04
C GLY A 341 1.79 18.72 7.34
N ASP A 342 0.69 17.97 7.22
CA ASP A 342 -0.16 17.55 8.32
C ASP A 342 0.56 16.68 9.37
N PHE A 343 1.61 15.94 9.00
CA PHE A 343 2.37 15.11 9.94
C PHE A 343 3.11 15.96 10.98
N VAL A 344 3.50 17.19 10.64
CA VAL A 344 4.07 18.13 11.62
C VAL A 344 2.97 18.61 12.57
N THR A 345 1.79 18.94 12.03
CA THR A 345 0.64 19.39 12.83
C THR A 345 0.16 18.33 13.81
N TYR A 346 0.14 17.06 13.40
CA TYR A 346 -0.23 15.93 14.26
C TYR A 346 0.90 15.43 15.16
N GLY A 347 2.11 16.00 15.07
CA GLY A 347 3.27 15.56 15.85
C GLY A 347 3.74 14.15 15.47
N TRP A 348 3.43 13.69 14.26
CA TRP A 348 3.83 12.39 13.75
C TRP A 348 5.25 12.37 13.21
N THR A 349 5.86 13.52 12.97
CA THR A 349 7.24 13.63 12.47
C THR A 349 8.02 14.68 13.26
N GLU A 350 9.32 14.79 13.00
CA GLU A 350 10.17 15.82 13.61
C GLU A 350 9.68 17.22 13.22
N ASN A 351 9.48 18.08 14.23
CA ASN A 351 8.91 19.41 14.05
C ASN A 351 9.94 20.36 13.42
N SER A 352 11.21 20.29 13.84
CA SER A 352 12.28 21.11 13.25
C SER A 352 12.71 20.54 11.90
N LEU A 353 12.68 21.40 10.87
CA LEU A 353 13.14 21.02 9.54
C LEU A 353 14.62 20.62 9.56
N GLU A 354 15.44 21.38 10.27
CA GLU A 354 16.88 21.17 10.37
C GLU A 354 17.20 19.81 10.99
N LYS A 355 16.49 19.45 12.07
CA LYS A 355 16.61 18.13 12.68
C LYS A 355 16.15 17.03 11.74
N HIS A 356 15.03 17.22 11.03
CA HIS A 356 14.50 16.21 10.11
C HIS A 356 15.46 15.98 8.93
N VAL A 357 15.96 17.05 8.30
CA VAL A 357 16.97 16.98 7.23
C VAL A 357 18.26 16.33 7.72
N LYS A 358 18.72 16.65 8.93
CA LYS A 358 19.89 15.99 9.54
C LYS A 358 19.69 14.49 9.70
N THR A 359 18.52 14.06 10.17
CA THR A 359 18.16 12.63 10.26
C THR A 359 18.20 11.97 8.89
N VAL A 360 17.56 12.57 7.88
CA VAL A 360 17.58 12.08 6.50
C VAL A 360 19.03 11.91 6.00
N LYS A 361 19.87 12.94 6.12
CA LYS A 361 21.28 12.88 5.69
C LYS A 361 22.07 11.79 6.42
N THR A 362 21.82 11.61 7.72
CA THR A 362 22.45 10.56 8.52
C THR A 362 22.04 9.16 8.05
N LYS A 363 20.80 8.98 7.59
CA LYS A 363 20.33 7.70 7.04
C LYS A 363 20.90 7.46 5.65
N LEU A 364 20.97 8.49 4.81
CA LEU A 364 21.53 8.41 3.44
C LEU A 364 23.06 8.24 3.42
N SER A 365 23.79 8.66 4.46
CA SER A 365 25.25 8.48 4.52
C SER A 365 25.67 7.02 4.65
N ARG A 366 24.74 6.10 4.94
CA ARG A 366 24.98 4.65 4.98
C ARG A 366 25.10 4.01 3.60
N ALA A 367 24.62 4.68 2.56
CA ALA A 367 24.55 4.12 1.21
C ALA A 367 25.90 3.56 0.70
N PRO A 368 27.05 4.26 0.81
CA PRO A 368 28.31 3.73 0.29
C PRO A 368 28.68 2.39 0.93
N GLN A 369 28.55 2.28 2.26
CA GLN A 369 28.85 1.05 2.98
C GLN A 369 27.95 -0.10 2.55
N VAL A 370 26.64 0.14 2.47
CA VAL A 370 25.68 -0.89 2.02
C VAL A 370 26.02 -1.41 0.63
N TRP A 371 26.42 -0.52 -0.27
CA TRP A 371 26.83 -0.90 -1.63
C TRP A 371 28.15 -1.66 -1.68
N HIS A 372 29.13 -1.29 -0.84
CA HIS A 372 30.34 -2.08 -0.64
C HIS A 372 30.00 -3.48 -0.14
N ASP A 373 29.16 -3.61 0.89
CA ASP A 373 28.78 -4.91 1.45
C ASP A 373 28.11 -5.82 0.38
N ILE A 374 27.22 -5.26 -0.44
CA ILE A 374 26.55 -5.97 -1.54
C ILE A 374 27.57 -6.46 -2.60
N ARG A 375 28.55 -5.62 -2.95
CA ARG A 375 29.49 -5.91 -4.05
C ARG A 375 30.71 -6.74 -3.64
N ASP A 376 31.20 -6.52 -2.42
CA ASP A 376 32.49 -7.05 -1.95
C ASP A 376 32.37 -8.41 -1.26
N GLY A 377 31.15 -8.93 -1.03
CA GLY A 377 31.01 -10.27 -0.46
C GLY A 377 29.61 -10.77 -0.11
N GLN A 378 28.57 -9.94 -0.20
CA GLN A 378 27.20 -10.37 0.12
C GLN A 378 26.33 -10.38 -1.14
N GLN A 379 26.27 -11.54 -1.81
CA GLN A 379 25.48 -11.78 -3.03
C GLN A 379 24.16 -10.99 -3.04
N ALA A 380 23.98 -10.16 -4.09
CA ALA A 380 22.76 -9.38 -4.26
C ALA A 380 21.54 -10.31 -4.34
N HIS A 381 20.44 -9.92 -3.71
CA HIS A 381 19.18 -10.65 -3.71
C HIS A 381 18.01 -9.69 -3.91
N THR A 382 16.86 -10.21 -4.32
CA THR A 382 15.62 -9.43 -4.45
C THR A 382 14.80 -9.51 -3.17
N PHE A 383 13.74 -8.70 -3.10
CA PHE A 383 12.65 -8.95 -2.17
C PHE A 383 12.02 -10.33 -2.42
N ASP A 384 11.42 -10.92 -1.37
CA ASP A 384 10.68 -12.18 -1.44
C ASP A 384 9.27 -11.93 -2.00
N ILE A 385 9.21 -11.61 -3.28
CA ILE A 385 7.97 -11.36 -4.01
C ILE A 385 7.89 -12.25 -5.28
N PRO A 386 6.69 -12.54 -5.78
CA PRO A 386 6.54 -13.26 -7.05
C PRO A 386 7.19 -12.51 -8.21
N ASP A 387 7.80 -13.23 -9.16
CA ASP A 387 8.40 -12.69 -10.39
C ASP A 387 9.52 -11.65 -10.17
N ALA A 388 10.19 -11.68 -9.02
CA ALA A 388 11.31 -10.81 -8.76
C ALA A 388 12.50 -11.12 -9.69
N HIS A 389 13.11 -10.08 -10.25
CA HIS A 389 14.33 -10.18 -11.04
C HIS A 389 15.32 -9.14 -10.54
N LEU A 390 16.61 -9.49 -10.45
CA LEU A 390 17.64 -8.53 -10.01
C LEU A 390 17.77 -7.38 -11.01
N ASN A 391 17.88 -6.16 -10.48
CA ASN A 391 18.14 -4.99 -11.29
C ASN A 391 19.57 -5.04 -11.88
N PRO A 392 19.76 -4.96 -13.21
CA PRO A 392 21.10 -4.92 -13.82
C PRO A 392 21.97 -3.77 -13.30
N ALA A 393 21.35 -2.63 -12.93
CA ALA A 393 22.05 -1.47 -12.38
C ALA A 393 22.79 -1.76 -11.07
N LEU A 394 22.48 -2.86 -10.37
CA LEU A 394 23.24 -3.34 -9.19
C LEU A 394 24.74 -3.50 -9.52
N PHE A 395 25.06 -3.86 -10.76
CA PHE A 395 26.41 -4.21 -11.19
C PHE A 395 27.09 -3.15 -12.06
N GLU A 396 26.33 -2.25 -12.68
CA GLU A 396 26.83 -1.41 -13.79
C GLU A 396 27.08 0.08 -13.44
N GLY A 397 26.77 0.52 -12.20
CA GLY A 397 26.96 1.91 -11.76
C GLY A 397 28.09 2.13 -10.75
N GLU A 398 28.67 3.33 -10.71
CA GLU A 398 29.56 3.74 -9.61
C GLU A 398 28.77 3.99 -8.31
N ILE A 399 29.36 3.60 -7.17
CA ILE A 399 28.75 3.71 -5.84
C ILE A 399 28.52 5.20 -5.50
N PRO A 400 27.34 5.58 -4.95
CA PRO A 400 27.09 6.96 -4.52
C PRO A 400 28.07 7.38 -3.41
N LEU A 401 28.54 8.62 -3.43
CA LEU A 401 29.33 9.20 -2.34
C LEU A 401 28.43 9.73 -1.21
N ALA A 402 29.00 9.86 -0.01
CA ALA A 402 28.27 10.34 1.16
C ALA A 402 27.85 11.81 1.05
N ASP A 403 28.61 12.61 0.32
CA ASP A 403 28.45 14.05 0.08
C ASP A 403 27.79 14.38 -1.27
N ASP A 404 27.50 13.37 -2.11
CA ASP A 404 26.76 13.57 -3.36
C ASP A 404 25.40 14.24 -3.11
N PRO A 405 24.94 15.13 -4.03
CA PRO A 405 23.56 15.61 -4.02
C PRO A 405 22.57 14.45 -3.97
N PHE A 406 21.47 14.63 -3.24
CA PHE A 406 20.45 13.59 -3.09
C PHE A 406 19.09 14.14 -3.49
N TYR A 407 18.29 13.29 -4.13
CA TYR A 407 16.91 13.64 -4.46
C TYR A 407 16.06 13.61 -3.18
N ILE A 408 15.14 14.56 -3.07
CA ILE A 408 14.20 14.62 -1.94
C ILE A 408 12.80 14.98 -2.43
N ALA A 409 11.84 14.08 -2.16
CA ALA A 409 10.42 14.37 -2.33
C ALA A 409 9.84 14.87 -1.00
N THR A 410 9.03 15.93 -1.05
CA THR A 410 8.44 16.56 0.13
C THR A 410 7.15 17.30 -0.21
N ASP A 411 6.22 17.32 0.74
CA ASP A 411 5.03 18.18 0.70
C ASP A 411 5.25 19.55 1.37
N GLU A 412 6.49 19.88 1.73
CA GLU A 412 6.90 21.22 2.16
C GLU A 412 6.68 22.24 1.02
N ARG A 413 6.28 23.45 1.40
CA ARG A 413 5.93 24.54 0.47
C ARG A 413 6.51 25.88 0.90
N ASP A 414 6.98 26.01 2.13
CA ASP A 414 7.63 27.24 2.58
C ASP A 414 8.92 27.49 1.78
N PRO A 415 9.05 28.61 1.05
CA PRO A 415 10.24 28.89 0.23
C PRO A 415 11.55 28.85 1.03
N GLU A 416 11.56 29.37 2.26
CA GLU A 416 12.75 29.38 3.12
C GLU A 416 13.15 27.94 3.51
N ALA A 417 12.18 27.11 3.87
CA ALA A 417 12.38 25.68 4.11
C ALA A 417 12.94 24.94 2.88
N LEU A 418 12.39 25.21 1.69
CA LEU A 418 12.87 24.59 0.45
C LEU A 418 14.30 25.03 0.10
N ASP A 419 14.63 26.30 0.29
CA ASP A 419 16.00 26.81 0.09
C ASP A 419 16.98 26.25 1.11
N TYR A 420 16.54 26.05 2.36
CA TYR A 420 17.32 25.33 3.35
C TYR A 420 17.61 23.89 2.89
N ILE A 421 16.61 23.15 2.41
CA ILE A 421 16.80 21.78 1.88
C ILE A 421 17.85 21.77 0.75
N ARG A 422 17.76 22.73 -0.20
CA ARG A 422 18.74 22.88 -1.28
C ARG A 422 20.14 23.17 -0.75
N SER A 423 20.27 24.06 0.23
CA SER A 423 21.56 24.39 0.86
C SER A 423 22.24 23.18 1.52
N GLN A 424 21.46 22.15 1.85
CA GLN A 424 21.94 20.90 2.45
C GLN A 424 22.32 19.82 1.44
N GLY A 425 22.22 20.10 0.13
CA GLY A 425 22.49 19.16 -0.96
C GLY A 425 21.26 18.41 -1.46
N GLY A 426 20.06 18.77 -0.98
CA GLY A 426 18.81 18.22 -1.48
C GLY A 426 18.47 18.78 -2.87
N VAL A 427 17.97 17.91 -3.74
CA VAL A 427 17.52 18.24 -5.09
C VAL A 427 16.02 17.91 -5.18
N LEU A 428 15.21 18.93 -5.45
CA LEU A 428 13.75 18.79 -5.56
C LEU A 428 13.35 18.49 -7.01
N ILE A 429 12.16 17.94 -7.22
CA ILE A 429 11.63 17.67 -8.56
C ILE A 429 11.62 18.92 -9.44
N MET A 430 11.30 20.07 -8.84
CA MET A 430 11.27 21.37 -9.52
C MET A 430 12.65 21.87 -9.99
N ASP A 431 13.73 21.33 -9.42
CA ASP A 431 15.10 21.65 -9.83
C ASP A 431 15.56 20.80 -11.04
N LEU A 432 14.75 19.80 -11.44
CA LEU A 432 15.06 18.79 -12.45
C LEU A 432 14.08 18.78 -13.62
N LEU A 433 12.82 19.20 -13.42
CA LEU A 433 11.83 19.29 -14.49
C LEU A 433 12.14 20.44 -15.44
N LYS A 434 12.20 20.12 -16.73
CA LYS A 434 12.25 21.09 -17.83
C LYS A 434 10.85 21.30 -18.41
N PRO A 435 10.58 22.43 -19.10
CA PRO A 435 9.29 22.68 -19.73
C PRO A 435 8.80 21.55 -20.65
N GLU A 436 9.70 20.93 -21.41
CA GLU A 436 9.39 19.82 -22.31
C GLU A 436 8.97 18.53 -21.60
N ASP A 437 9.45 18.28 -20.38
CA ASP A 437 9.11 17.08 -19.62
C ASP A 437 7.63 17.06 -19.21
N ARG A 438 7.05 18.26 -19.03
CA ARG A 438 5.63 18.41 -18.70
C ARG A 438 4.72 17.87 -19.79
N ASN A 439 5.20 17.78 -21.03
CA ASN A 439 4.43 17.22 -22.14
C ASN A 439 4.35 15.69 -22.11
N ILE A 440 5.21 15.01 -21.35
CA ILE A 440 5.20 13.54 -21.25
C ILE A 440 3.90 13.09 -20.56
N VAL A 441 3.56 13.73 -19.44
CA VAL A 441 2.35 13.45 -18.67
C VAL A 441 1.20 14.38 -19.10
N GLY A 442 1.52 15.61 -19.49
CA GLY A 442 0.57 16.65 -19.86
C GLY A 442 0.12 17.49 -18.65
N TRP A 443 -1.03 18.14 -18.81
CA TRP A 443 -1.68 18.92 -17.75
C TRP A 443 -1.86 18.18 -16.41
N PRO A 444 -2.04 16.83 -16.33
CA PRO A 444 -2.24 16.17 -15.05
C PRO A 444 -1.06 16.35 -14.08
N LEU A 445 0.16 16.58 -14.58
CA LEU A 445 1.35 16.80 -13.75
C LEU A 445 1.26 18.08 -12.89
N LEU A 446 0.37 19.01 -13.22
CA LEU A 446 0.10 20.20 -12.40
C LEU A 446 -0.49 19.82 -11.03
N ILE A 447 -1.10 18.64 -10.93
CA ILE A 447 -1.81 18.17 -9.74
C ILE A 447 -0.85 17.42 -8.83
N THR A 448 -0.78 17.81 -7.56
CA THR A 448 0.27 17.34 -6.64
C THR A 448 0.21 15.86 -6.34
N ASP A 449 -0.98 15.25 -6.33
CA ASP A 449 -1.10 13.80 -6.09
C ASP A 449 -0.59 12.99 -7.29
N ILE A 450 -0.69 13.53 -8.53
CA ILE A 450 -0.09 12.93 -9.74
C ILE A 450 1.41 13.19 -9.78
N LEU A 451 1.86 14.40 -9.44
CA LEU A 451 3.28 14.69 -9.28
C LEU A 451 3.89 13.75 -8.22
N GLY A 452 3.21 13.55 -7.09
CA GLY A 452 3.64 12.61 -6.05
C GLY A 452 3.73 11.16 -6.53
N LEU A 453 2.92 10.74 -7.49
CA LEU A 453 3.09 9.45 -8.17
C LEU A 453 4.36 9.43 -9.03
N ALA A 454 4.62 10.49 -9.81
CA ALA A 454 5.87 10.60 -10.56
C ALA A 454 7.09 10.57 -9.64
N GLU A 455 7.06 11.29 -8.52
CA GLU A 455 8.14 11.29 -7.52
C GLU A 455 8.35 9.91 -6.89
N GLN A 456 7.30 9.10 -6.71
CA GLN A 456 7.47 7.70 -6.27
C GLN A 456 8.28 6.88 -7.28
N HIS A 457 8.00 7.03 -8.58
CA HIS A 457 8.80 6.39 -9.65
C HIS A 457 10.23 6.90 -9.65
N VAL A 458 10.45 8.21 -9.48
CA VAL A 458 11.80 8.78 -9.37
C VAL A 458 12.55 8.16 -8.21
N MET A 459 12.02 8.23 -6.99
CA MET A 459 12.67 7.69 -5.79
C MET A 459 12.91 6.18 -5.87
N ALA A 460 12.05 5.44 -6.56
CA ALA A 460 12.21 4.00 -6.77
C ALA A 460 13.38 3.63 -7.68
N ARG A 461 14.01 4.59 -8.36
CA ARG A 461 15.21 4.39 -9.21
C ARG A 461 16.52 4.71 -8.49
N ALA A 462 16.46 5.34 -7.32
CA ALA A 462 17.68 5.65 -6.57
C ALA A 462 18.39 4.37 -6.13
N ALA A 463 19.72 4.40 -6.06
CA ALA A 463 20.50 3.28 -5.55
C ALA A 463 20.38 3.10 -4.03
N TYR A 464 19.88 4.09 -3.30
CA TYR A 464 19.55 3.96 -1.89
C TYR A 464 18.38 4.88 -1.55
N PHE A 465 17.38 4.36 -0.85
CA PHE A 465 16.18 5.09 -0.48
C PHE A 465 15.95 5.12 1.02
N HIS A 466 15.59 6.29 1.55
CA HIS A 466 15.06 6.45 2.90
C HIS A 466 13.66 7.08 2.91
N GLY A 467 12.71 6.47 3.63
CA GLY A 467 11.36 7.00 3.78
C GLY A 467 10.85 6.91 5.21
N TYR A 468 9.76 7.63 5.48
CA TYR A 468 9.09 7.60 6.77
C TYR A 468 8.03 6.49 6.85
N GLY A 469 8.08 5.67 7.90
CA GLY A 469 7.29 4.45 8.07
C GLY A 469 5.79 4.63 8.20
N ALA A 470 5.32 5.80 8.63
CA ALA A 470 3.88 6.09 8.64
C ALA A 470 3.37 6.70 7.32
N SER A 471 4.23 6.85 6.30
CA SER A 471 3.86 7.43 5.02
C SER A 471 3.54 6.37 3.98
N SER A 472 2.31 6.42 3.47
CA SER A 472 1.88 5.60 2.33
C SER A 472 2.68 5.89 1.05
N VAL A 473 3.25 7.09 0.89
CA VAL A 473 4.17 7.40 -0.22
C VAL A 473 5.42 6.51 -0.15
N ALA A 474 5.99 6.32 1.04
CA ALA A 474 7.16 5.45 1.22
C ALA A 474 6.82 3.99 0.90
N GLY A 475 5.61 3.53 1.23
CA GLY A 475 5.13 2.19 0.84
C GLY A 475 5.00 2.01 -0.67
N GLY A 476 4.51 3.03 -1.38
CA GLY A 476 4.47 3.03 -2.84
C GLY A 476 5.86 2.98 -3.48
N VAL A 477 6.83 3.72 -2.94
CA VAL A 477 8.24 3.62 -3.37
C VAL A 477 8.79 2.23 -3.11
N LEU A 478 8.56 1.66 -1.93
CA LEU A 478 9.05 0.34 -1.55
C LEU A 478 8.51 -0.75 -2.49
N ASN A 479 7.21 -0.70 -2.84
CA ASN A 479 6.60 -1.59 -3.82
C ASN A 479 7.27 -1.47 -5.20
N LEU A 480 7.49 -0.24 -5.70
CA LEU A 480 8.16 -0.02 -6.98
C LEU A 480 9.62 -0.47 -6.96
N ARG A 481 10.33 -0.29 -5.84
CA ARG A 481 11.72 -0.76 -5.69
C ARG A 481 11.82 -2.27 -5.78
N ALA A 482 10.87 -2.98 -5.18
CA ALA A 482 10.82 -4.43 -5.24
C ALA A 482 10.56 -4.92 -6.67
N VAL A 483 9.59 -4.31 -7.38
CA VAL A 483 9.34 -4.60 -8.80
C VAL A 483 10.55 -4.32 -9.68
N ASN A 484 11.26 -3.22 -9.39
CA ASN A 484 12.48 -2.85 -10.11
C ASN A 484 13.70 -3.70 -9.75
N GLY A 485 13.58 -4.69 -8.87
CA GLY A 485 14.65 -5.63 -8.59
C GLY A 485 15.77 -5.12 -7.69
N TRP A 486 15.52 -4.07 -6.91
CA TRP A 486 16.51 -3.56 -5.97
C TRP A 486 16.72 -4.51 -4.80
N ASP A 487 17.95 -4.54 -4.28
CA ASP A 487 18.26 -5.29 -3.09
C ASP A 487 17.58 -4.68 -1.85
N PRO A 488 16.86 -5.45 -1.02
CA PRO A 488 16.16 -4.93 0.16
C PRO A 488 17.02 -4.07 1.07
N ARG A 489 18.33 -4.38 1.20
CA ARG A 489 19.28 -3.64 2.03
C ARG A 489 19.47 -2.19 1.60
N THR A 490 19.14 -1.86 0.35
CA THR A 490 19.21 -0.50 -0.19
C THR A 490 18.00 0.37 0.16
N THR A 491 17.07 -0.16 0.95
CA THR A 491 15.81 0.51 1.28
C THR A 491 15.60 0.57 2.77
N VAL A 492 15.44 1.78 3.32
CA VAL A 492 15.23 1.99 4.76
C VAL A 492 13.97 2.80 4.98
N VAL A 493 12.94 2.16 5.51
CA VAL A 493 11.70 2.82 5.90
C VAL A 493 11.52 2.67 7.41
N GLU A 494 11.51 3.80 8.12
CA GLU A 494 11.51 3.85 9.60
C GLU A 494 10.51 4.83 10.17
#